data_AF-A0A3D5X489-F1
#
_entry.id   AF-A0A3D5X489-F1
#
_cell.length_a   1.000
_cell.length_b   1.000
_cell.length_c   1.000
_cell.angle_alpha   90.00
_cell.angle_beta   90.00
_cell.angle_gamma   90.00
#
_symmetry.space_group_name_H-M   'P 1'
#
loop_
_entity.id
_entity.type
_entity.pdbx_description
1 polymer ?
#
loop_
_entity_poly.entity_id
_entity_poly.type
_entity_poly.pdbx_seq_one_letter_code
_entity_poly.pdbx_strand_id
1 'polypeptide(L)'
;TPISFPFAHHTLPFTKDTKSYVEWIKKPYKRIAGFGDIKRNDVVVFNYPEGDTVIVQFQSNRSYYSVVKEIGRERVWREYDVIARPVDKRENYIKRCVAIAGDTLLVKHGQLYINGEKQELVEDLQYNYIIRTNGTAINSKLLDNLNIAKADRFFNPAGGIYEMPLTTDAFDKIRELNNVHSVLKHENTNSAMMTNAIFPHSSKFAWTEDNFGPLWVPKKGETVELTLDNLPIYERIIDTYEDNNLSVNDSTILINNQAVTSYTFKMDYYFMMGDNRHNSADSRFWGFVPEDHVVGKASFIWLSLDKDKRFPANIRWNRVLKGVK
;
A
#
# COMPACT_ATOMS: atom_id res chain seq x y z
N THR A 1 1.92 20.68 -9.89
CA THR A 1 3.34 20.58 -10.26
C THR A 1 4.07 21.89 -10.02
N PRO A 2 4.94 21.98 -9.00
CA PRO A 2 5.87 23.09 -8.81
C PRO A 2 7.06 23.01 -9.76
N ILE A 3 7.77 24.13 -9.97
CA ILE A 3 9.08 24.11 -10.63
C ILE A 3 10.08 23.46 -9.68
N SER A 4 10.89 22.51 -10.17
CA SER A 4 11.79 21.72 -9.33
C SER A 4 13.17 21.52 -9.93
N PHE A 5 14.15 21.31 -9.06
CA PHE A 5 15.51 20.95 -9.43
C PHE A 5 15.50 19.57 -10.13
N PRO A 6 16.13 19.42 -11.31
CA PRO A 6 16.10 18.18 -12.06
C PRO A 6 16.55 16.98 -11.22
N PHE A 7 15.83 15.86 -11.33
CA PHE A 7 16.15 14.56 -10.71
C PHE A 7 16.17 14.53 -9.17
N ALA A 8 15.72 15.59 -8.50
CA ALA A 8 15.49 15.59 -7.07
C ALA A 8 14.01 15.27 -6.76
N HIS A 9 13.77 14.34 -5.81
CA HIS A 9 12.43 13.94 -5.39
C HIS A 9 11.75 15.07 -4.60
N HIS A 10 12.07 15.22 -3.32
CA HIS A 10 11.49 16.24 -2.44
C HIS A 10 12.53 17.20 -1.86
N THR A 11 13.76 16.74 -1.59
CA THR A 11 14.86 17.55 -1.05
C THR A 11 16.02 17.69 -2.03
N LEU A 12 16.78 18.77 -1.94
CA LEU A 12 18.00 18.94 -2.72
C LEU A 12 19.03 17.88 -2.33
N PRO A 13 19.83 17.39 -3.29
CA PRO A 13 20.96 16.51 -2.99
C PRO A 13 21.84 17.11 -1.87
N PHE A 14 22.28 16.27 -0.94
CA PHE A 14 23.14 16.65 0.19
C PHE A 14 22.49 17.55 1.26
N THR A 15 21.17 17.76 1.19
CA THR A 15 20.42 18.47 2.23
C THR A 15 19.45 17.53 2.94
N LYS A 16 19.24 17.75 4.24
CA LYS A 16 18.22 17.00 5.00
C LYS A 16 16.82 17.54 4.75
N ASP A 17 16.69 18.88 4.70
CA ASP A 17 15.37 19.54 4.80
C ASP A 17 15.11 20.59 3.71
N THR A 18 16.08 20.88 2.82
CA THR A 18 15.91 21.92 1.80
C THR A 18 15.05 21.40 0.65
N LYS A 19 13.87 21.99 0.44
CA LYS A 19 12.94 21.63 -0.65
C LYS A 19 13.64 21.72 -2.01
N SER A 20 13.45 20.70 -2.84
CA SER A 20 13.92 20.66 -4.24
C SER A 20 13.03 21.43 -5.21
N TYR A 21 11.98 22.10 -4.73
CA TYR A 21 10.96 22.76 -5.53
C TYR A 21 10.52 24.09 -4.92
N VAL A 22 10.07 25.00 -5.77
CA VAL A 22 9.54 26.31 -5.36
C VAL A 22 8.02 26.26 -5.24
N GLU A 23 7.46 26.89 -4.21
CA GLU A 23 6.02 26.84 -3.93
C GLU A 23 5.22 28.01 -4.51
N TRP A 24 5.89 29.07 -4.97
CA TRP A 24 5.26 30.28 -5.49
C TRP A 24 4.62 30.13 -6.89
N ILE A 25 4.93 29.03 -7.60
CA ILE A 25 4.41 28.72 -8.93
C ILE A 25 3.92 27.28 -8.87
N LYS A 26 2.59 27.11 -8.86
CA LYS A 26 1.94 25.80 -8.85
C LYS A 26 0.91 25.75 -9.96
N LYS A 27 1.09 24.84 -10.92
CA LYS A 27 0.02 24.47 -11.86
C LYS A 27 -0.72 23.23 -11.33
N PRO A 28 -2.02 23.05 -11.65
CA PRO A 28 -2.71 21.78 -11.41
C PRO A 28 -1.88 20.64 -11.99
N TYR A 29 -1.65 19.59 -11.19
CA TYR A 29 -0.96 18.42 -11.71
C TYR A 29 -1.83 17.77 -12.78
N LYS A 30 -1.29 17.58 -13.98
CA LYS A 30 -1.95 16.88 -15.06
C LYS A 30 -1.02 15.75 -15.49
N ARG A 31 -1.45 14.51 -15.28
CA ARG A 31 -0.78 13.34 -15.83
C ARG A 31 -0.75 13.48 -17.36
N ILE A 32 0.43 13.36 -17.94
CA ILE A 32 0.58 13.30 -19.40
C ILE A 32 0.01 11.95 -19.86
N ALA A 33 -0.75 11.95 -20.95
CA ALA A 33 -1.31 10.73 -21.52
C ALA A 33 -0.18 9.70 -21.74
N GLY A 34 -0.29 8.55 -21.08
CA GLY A 34 0.66 7.45 -21.23
C GLY A 34 0.34 6.59 -22.45
N PHE A 35 1.20 5.62 -22.75
CA PHE A 35 1.04 4.70 -23.89
C PHE A 35 -0.01 3.60 -23.68
N GLY A 36 -0.82 3.68 -22.62
CA GLY A 36 -1.92 2.75 -22.37
C GLY A 36 -2.45 2.81 -20.94
N ASP A 37 -3.53 2.08 -20.72
CA ASP A 37 -4.24 2.04 -19.44
C ASP A 37 -3.64 1.04 -18.46
N ILE A 38 -3.94 1.26 -17.17
CA ILE A 38 -3.64 0.31 -16.10
C ILE A 38 -4.67 -0.81 -16.14
N LYS A 39 -4.19 -2.04 -16.12
CA LYS A 39 -5.00 -3.26 -16.06
C LYS A 39 -4.78 -3.98 -14.74
N ARG A 40 -5.69 -4.89 -14.42
CA ARG A 40 -5.49 -5.82 -13.29
C ARG A 40 -4.16 -6.56 -13.47
N ASN A 41 -3.50 -6.79 -12.35
CA ASN A 41 -2.18 -7.39 -12.20
C ASN A 41 -1.01 -6.59 -12.78
N ASP A 42 -1.21 -5.41 -13.39
CA ASP A 42 -0.08 -4.55 -13.77
C ASP A 42 0.71 -4.14 -12.51
N VAL A 43 2.04 -4.12 -12.61
CA VAL A 43 2.91 -3.52 -11.59
C VAL A 43 3.03 -2.03 -11.88
N VAL A 44 2.56 -1.21 -10.95
CA VAL A 44 2.37 0.22 -11.13
C VAL A 44 3.25 1.00 -10.18
N VAL A 45 3.90 2.04 -10.72
CA VAL A 45 4.59 3.07 -9.96
C VAL A 45 3.63 4.26 -9.79
N PHE A 46 3.46 4.72 -8.56
CA PHE A 46 2.57 5.82 -8.23
C PHE A 46 3.12 6.63 -7.03
N ASN A 47 2.67 7.87 -6.93
CA ASN A 47 2.95 8.73 -5.79
C ASN A 47 2.12 8.30 -4.57
N TYR A 48 2.75 8.13 -3.41
CA TYR A 48 2.10 7.68 -2.19
C TYR A 48 0.92 8.59 -1.81
N PRO A 49 -0.32 8.06 -1.68
CA PRO A 49 -1.50 8.92 -1.51
C PRO A 49 -1.50 9.75 -0.22
N GLU A 50 -1.02 9.21 0.89
CA GLU A 50 -0.89 9.93 2.17
C GLU A 50 0.43 10.70 2.32
N GLY A 51 1.25 10.77 1.26
CA GLY A 51 2.47 11.59 1.23
C GLY A 51 2.21 13.08 0.99
N ASP A 52 0.94 13.51 0.95
CA ASP A 52 0.52 14.90 0.76
C ASP A 52 0.79 15.78 1.98
N THR A 53 0.71 15.21 3.18
CA THR A 53 1.09 15.86 4.43
C THR A 53 2.10 14.98 5.16
N VAL A 54 3.27 15.51 5.49
CA VAL A 54 4.39 14.73 6.02
C VAL A 54 4.93 15.37 7.28
N ILE A 55 5.17 14.52 8.29
CA ILE A 55 5.99 14.86 9.46
C ILE A 55 7.46 14.69 9.06
N VAL A 56 8.23 15.77 9.00
CA VAL A 56 9.61 15.77 8.49
C VAL A 56 10.49 14.77 9.24
N GLN A 57 10.29 14.63 10.55
CA GLN A 57 11.02 13.71 11.41
C GLN A 57 10.76 12.24 11.06
N PHE A 58 9.60 11.91 10.51
CA PHE A 58 9.22 10.53 10.19
C PHE A 58 9.31 10.20 8.70
N GLN A 59 9.26 11.21 7.82
CA GLN A 59 9.20 11.03 6.37
C GLN A 59 8.09 10.02 6.01
N SER A 60 8.35 9.07 5.11
CA SER A 60 7.40 8.03 4.73
C SER A 60 7.34 6.83 5.68
N ASN A 61 8.10 6.83 6.79
CA ASN A 61 8.08 5.69 7.73
C ASN A 61 6.78 5.63 8.54
N ARG A 62 6.16 6.79 8.79
CA ARG A 62 4.86 6.91 9.43
C ARG A 62 4.04 7.97 8.71
N SER A 63 2.83 7.61 8.31
CA SER A 63 1.87 8.57 7.75
C SER A 63 1.48 9.62 8.79
N TYR A 64 1.40 10.88 8.35
CA TYR A 64 0.87 12.00 9.15
C TYR A 64 -0.50 11.63 9.75
N TYR A 65 -1.37 11.02 8.95
CA TYR A 65 -2.73 10.68 9.36
C TYR A 65 -2.77 9.62 10.46
N SER A 66 -1.89 8.60 10.38
CA SER A 66 -1.76 7.61 11.45
C SER A 66 -1.30 8.24 12.76
N VAL A 67 -0.36 9.19 12.71
CA VAL A 67 0.14 9.87 13.92
C VAL A 67 -0.92 10.80 14.50
N VAL A 68 -1.67 11.52 13.66
CA VAL A 68 -2.80 12.35 14.10
C VAL A 68 -3.86 11.51 14.82
N LYS A 69 -4.15 10.31 14.35
CA LYS A 69 -5.09 9.38 15.02
C LYS A 69 -4.57 8.90 16.37
N GLU A 70 -3.26 8.75 16.53
CA GLU A 70 -2.64 8.29 17.78
C GLU A 70 -2.59 9.37 18.86
N ILE A 71 -2.13 10.58 18.52
CA ILE A 71 -1.81 11.62 19.52
C ILE A 71 -2.58 12.93 19.34
N GLY A 72 -3.44 13.03 18.34
CA GLY A 72 -4.26 14.21 18.06
C GLY A 72 -3.55 15.26 17.22
N ARG A 73 -4.31 15.95 16.35
CA ARG A 73 -3.78 16.95 15.41
C ARG A 73 -3.01 18.08 16.10
N GLU A 74 -3.59 18.68 17.15
CA GLU A 74 -2.96 19.81 17.84
C GLU A 74 -1.59 19.46 18.40
N ARG A 75 -1.46 18.25 18.96
CA ARG A 75 -0.20 17.76 19.49
C ARG A 75 0.82 17.53 18.38
N VAL A 76 0.41 16.93 17.26
CA VAL A 76 1.29 16.75 16.10
C VAL A 76 1.88 18.09 15.64
N TRP A 77 1.03 19.10 15.46
CA TRP A 77 1.45 20.42 14.98
C TRP A 77 2.25 21.23 16.01
N ARG A 78 2.17 20.89 17.30
CA ARG A 78 2.97 21.50 18.36
C ARG A 78 4.36 20.85 18.51
N GLU A 79 4.45 19.54 18.31
CA GLU A 79 5.65 18.74 18.63
C GLU A 79 6.50 18.39 17.41
N TYR A 80 5.96 18.50 16.18
CA TYR A 80 6.64 18.09 14.96
C TYR A 80 6.55 19.12 13.84
N ASP A 81 7.49 19.01 12.90
CA ASP A 81 7.49 19.82 11.69
C ASP A 81 6.60 19.15 10.64
N VAL A 82 5.53 19.83 10.24
CA VAL A 82 4.56 19.34 9.27
C VAL A 82 4.67 20.13 7.96
N ILE A 83 4.85 19.43 6.84
CA ILE A 83 4.91 20.04 5.52
C ILE A 83 3.89 19.41 4.58
N ALA A 84 3.39 20.21 3.63
CA ALA A 84 2.56 19.72 2.53
C ALA A 84 3.40 19.48 1.26
N ARG A 85 3.10 18.42 0.51
CA ARG A 85 3.77 18.06 -0.74
C ARG A 85 2.78 17.90 -1.89
N PRO A 86 3.05 18.52 -3.05
CA PRO A 86 2.26 18.24 -4.25
C PRO A 86 2.47 16.79 -4.71
N VAL A 87 1.50 16.24 -5.45
CA VAL A 87 1.46 14.83 -5.90
C VAL A 87 2.81 14.37 -6.46
N ASP A 88 3.42 15.15 -7.35
CA ASP A 88 4.67 14.82 -8.04
C ASP A 88 5.95 14.90 -7.17
N LYS A 89 5.80 15.27 -5.90
CA LYS A 89 6.89 15.41 -4.92
C LYS A 89 6.73 14.46 -3.73
N ARG A 90 5.79 13.53 -3.82
CA ARG A 90 5.61 12.46 -2.83
C ARG A 90 6.54 11.29 -3.17
N GLU A 91 6.68 10.39 -2.21
CA GLU A 91 7.44 9.17 -2.38
C GLU A 91 6.78 8.27 -3.43
N ASN A 92 7.61 7.65 -4.28
CA ASN A 92 7.13 6.69 -5.26
C ASN A 92 7.02 5.30 -4.62
N TYR A 93 5.86 4.68 -4.79
CA TYR A 93 5.60 3.31 -4.38
C TYR A 93 5.43 2.46 -5.64
N ILE A 94 5.84 1.20 -5.56
CA ILE A 94 5.64 0.20 -6.60
C ILE A 94 4.82 -0.96 -6.02
N LYS A 95 3.66 -1.22 -6.61
CA LYS A 95 2.71 -2.25 -6.15
C LYS A 95 1.96 -2.83 -7.34
N ARG A 96 1.26 -3.95 -7.13
CA ARG A 96 0.40 -4.55 -8.13
C ARG A 96 -0.99 -3.92 -8.08
N CYS A 97 -1.51 -3.49 -9.23
CA CYS A 97 -2.89 -3.04 -9.37
C CYS A 97 -3.81 -4.25 -9.34
N VAL A 98 -4.50 -4.49 -8.23
CA VAL A 98 -5.35 -5.67 -8.10
C VAL A 98 -6.80 -5.41 -8.52
N ALA A 99 -7.26 -4.17 -8.41
CA ALA A 99 -8.60 -3.74 -8.80
C ALA A 99 -8.51 -2.38 -9.51
N ILE A 100 -9.26 -2.25 -10.59
CA ILE A 100 -9.38 -1.01 -11.37
C ILE A 100 -10.75 -0.36 -11.13
N ALA A 101 -10.92 0.87 -11.60
CA ALA A 101 -12.17 1.60 -11.50
C ALA A 101 -13.39 0.78 -11.95
N GLY A 102 -14.40 0.71 -11.10
CA GLY A 102 -15.63 -0.05 -11.31
C GLY A 102 -15.61 -1.49 -10.78
N ASP A 103 -14.45 -2.01 -10.38
CA ASP A 103 -14.34 -3.33 -9.76
C ASP A 103 -14.84 -3.35 -8.31
N THR A 104 -15.30 -4.51 -7.87
CA THR A 104 -15.55 -4.82 -6.45
C THR A 104 -14.51 -5.82 -5.95
N LEU A 105 -13.74 -5.42 -4.96
CA LEU A 105 -12.71 -6.20 -4.30
C LEU A 105 -13.23 -6.85 -3.01
N LEU A 106 -12.84 -8.09 -2.77
CA LEU A 106 -13.12 -8.84 -1.55
C LEU A 106 -11.91 -9.71 -1.18
N VAL A 107 -11.47 -9.66 0.07
CA VAL A 107 -10.46 -10.55 0.62
C VAL A 107 -11.13 -11.43 1.68
N LYS A 108 -11.00 -12.75 1.52
CA LYS A 108 -11.47 -13.76 2.50
C LYS A 108 -10.33 -14.70 2.83
N HIS A 109 -9.95 -14.83 4.10
CA HIS A 109 -8.83 -15.68 4.53
C HIS A 109 -7.53 -15.41 3.74
N GLY A 110 -7.27 -14.12 3.47
CA GLY A 110 -6.15 -13.63 2.67
C GLY A 110 -6.21 -13.99 1.17
N GLN A 111 -7.29 -14.60 0.69
CA GLN A 111 -7.54 -14.85 -0.74
C GLN A 111 -8.30 -13.67 -1.33
N LEU A 112 -7.76 -13.14 -2.43
CA LEU A 112 -8.37 -12.01 -3.14
C LEU A 112 -9.39 -12.50 -4.19
N TYR A 113 -10.51 -11.79 -4.27
CA TYR A 113 -11.57 -11.93 -5.25
C TYR A 113 -11.89 -10.56 -5.86
N ILE A 114 -12.01 -10.49 -7.19
CA ILE A 114 -12.39 -9.29 -7.93
C ILE A 114 -13.64 -9.60 -8.76
N ASN A 115 -14.70 -8.84 -8.53
CA ASN A 115 -16.03 -9.07 -9.14
C ASN A 115 -16.55 -10.50 -8.91
N GLY A 116 -16.27 -11.06 -7.73
CA GLY A 116 -16.64 -12.44 -7.37
C GLY A 116 -15.65 -13.51 -7.84
N GLU A 117 -14.76 -13.19 -8.78
CA GLU A 117 -13.79 -14.13 -9.33
C GLU A 117 -12.49 -14.15 -8.53
N LYS A 118 -11.95 -15.35 -8.27
CA LYS A 118 -10.68 -15.51 -7.57
C LYS A 118 -9.55 -14.87 -8.39
N GLN A 119 -8.68 -14.09 -7.74
CA GLN A 119 -7.49 -13.54 -8.42
C GLN A 119 -6.64 -14.67 -9.03
N GLU A 120 -6.19 -14.45 -10.28
CA GLU A 120 -5.23 -15.32 -10.95
C GLU A 120 -3.94 -15.50 -10.13
N LEU A 121 -3.29 -16.66 -10.31
CA LEU A 121 -2.05 -16.97 -9.60
C LEU A 121 -0.93 -16.00 -10.03
N VAL A 122 -0.31 -15.35 -9.05
CA VAL A 122 0.90 -14.56 -9.24
C VAL A 122 2.07 -15.36 -8.66
N GLU A 123 3.04 -15.71 -9.52
CA GLU A 123 4.14 -16.64 -9.22
C GLU A 123 4.92 -16.29 -7.95
N ASP A 124 5.26 -15.01 -7.78
CA ASP A 124 6.11 -14.50 -6.68
C ASP A 124 5.31 -13.98 -5.48
N LEU A 125 4.02 -14.28 -5.39
CA LEU A 125 3.18 -13.82 -4.29
C LEU A 125 3.58 -14.48 -2.96
N GLN A 126 3.68 -13.69 -1.89
CA GLN A 126 4.09 -14.16 -0.58
C GLN A 126 3.03 -13.88 0.49
N TYR A 127 2.87 -14.85 1.40
CA TYR A 127 2.12 -14.71 2.64
C TYR A 127 2.98 -15.12 3.83
N ASN A 128 2.73 -14.59 5.02
CA ASN A 128 3.36 -15.09 6.24
C ASN A 128 2.77 -16.46 6.59
N TYR A 129 3.64 -17.36 7.04
CA TYR A 129 3.27 -18.67 7.54
C TYR A 129 3.87 -18.89 8.92
N ILE A 130 3.10 -19.53 9.79
CA ILE A 130 3.57 -20.08 11.06
C ILE A 130 4.01 -21.52 10.78
N ILE A 131 5.29 -21.80 10.96
CA ILE A 131 5.89 -23.11 10.71
C ILE A 131 6.33 -23.70 12.04
N ARG A 132 5.84 -24.89 12.38
CA ARG A 132 6.27 -25.61 13.58
C ARG A 132 7.25 -26.70 13.20
N THR A 133 8.41 -26.69 13.81
CA THR A 133 9.44 -27.72 13.67
C THR A 133 9.43 -28.68 14.87
N ASN A 134 10.17 -29.77 14.76
CA ASN A 134 10.43 -30.71 15.86
C ASN A 134 11.44 -30.17 16.92
N GLY A 135 11.73 -28.87 16.90
CA GLY A 135 12.76 -28.21 17.71
C GLY A 135 14.09 -28.02 16.97
N THR A 136 14.31 -28.74 15.86
CA THR A 136 15.48 -28.52 15.00
C THR A 136 15.23 -27.39 14.02
N ALA A 137 16.11 -26.38 14.04
CA ALA A 137 16.06 -25.25 13.11
C ALA A 137 16.11 -25.70 11.64
N ILE A 138 15.40 -24.98 10.76
CA ILE A 138 15.51 -25.20 9.32
C ILE A 138 16.90 -24.74 8.87
N ASN A 139 17.52 -25.50 7.96
CA ASN A 139 18.82 -25.17 7.40
C ASN A 139 18.80 -23.75 6.78
N SER A 140 19.63 -22.84 7.30
CA SER A 140 19.66 -21.45 6.84
C SER A 140 20.03 -21.29 5.37
N LYS A 141 20.86 -22.18 4.81
CA LYS A 141 21.23 -22.19 3.39
C LYS A 141 20.05 -22.58 2.50
N LEU A 142 19.16 -23.46 2.97
CA LEU A 142 17.92 -23.76 2.25
C LEU A 142 17.04 -22.51 2.18
N LEU A 143 16.86 -21.82 3.31
CA LEU A 143 16.07 -20.57 3.36
C LEU A 143 16.68 -19.47 2.47
N ASP A 144 18.02 -19.37 2.42
CA ASP A 144 18.74 -18.48 1.51
C ASP A 144 18.45 -18.83 0.04
N ASN A 145 18.47 -20.13 -0.32
CA ASN A 145 18.19 -20.61 -1.68
C ASN A 145 16.72 -20.38 -2.09
N LEU A 146 15.80 -20.38 -1.12
CA LEU A 146 14.39 -20.03 -1.30
C LEU A 146 14.15 -18.51 -1.39
N ASN A 147 15.20 -17.69 -1.29
CA ASN A 147 15.14 -16.22 -1.35
C ASN A 147 14.28 -15.57 -0.24
N ILE A 148 14.08 -16.23 0.89
CA ILE A 148 13.40 -15.67 2.06
C ILE A 148 14.40 -14.75 2.76
N ALA A 149 14.17 -13.45 2.93
CA ALA A 149 15.24 -12.60 3.47
C ALA A 149 15.50 -12.83 4.96
N LYS A 150 16.75 -12.69 5.43
CA LYS A 150 17.12 -12.99 6.83
C LYS A 150 16.37 -12.15 7.85
N ALA A 151 16.16 -10.87 7.55
CA ALA A 151 15.41 -9.95 8.41
C ALA A 151 13.94 -10.34 8.57
N ASP A 152 13.42 -11.18 7.69
CA ASP A 152 12.01 -11.56 7.63
C ASP A 152 11.79 -13.00 8.20
N ARG A 153 12.85 -13.62 8.73
CA ARG A 153 12.84 -14.95 9.35
C ARG A 153 12.76 -14.82 10.87
N PHE A 154 11.56 -14.72 11.41
CA PHE A 154 11.40 -14.79 12.87
C PHE A 154 11.47 -16.25 13.31
N PHE A 155 12.33 -16.57 14.28
CA PHE A 155 12.45 -17.91 14.86
C PHE A 155 12.42 -17.85 16.38
N ASN A 156 11.45 -18.54 16.98
CA ASN A 156 11.38 -18.78 18.40
C ASN A 156 11.91 -20.19 18.71
N PRO A 157 13.12 -20.32 19.30
CA PRO A 157 13.72 -21.61 19.58
C PRO A 157 12.98 -22.40 20.67
N ALA A 158 12.32 -21.74 21.61
CA ALA A 158 11.62 -22.42 22.71
C ALA A 158 10.41 -23.23 22.22
N GLY A 159 9.77 -22.78 21.14
CA GLY A 159 8.65 -23.48 20.51
C GLY A 159 9.02 -24.23 19.22
N GLY A 160 10.24 -24.03 18.70
CA GLY A 160 10.60 -24.46 17.35
C GLY A 160 9.73 -23.81 16.27
N ILE A 161 9.27 -22.57 16.49
CA ILE A 161 8.29 -21.88 15.64
C ILE A 161 9.02 -20.86 14.77
N TYR A 162 8.80 -20.93 13.47
CA TYR A 162 9.13 -19.83 12.55
C TYR A 162 7.88 -19.05 12.18
N GLU A 163 8.05 -17.76 11.98
CA GLU A 163 7.14 -16.90 11.23
C GLU A 163 7.92 -16.21 10.12
N MET A 164 7.54 -16.45 8.87
CA MET A 164 8.22 -15.86 7.71
C MET A 164 7.34 -15.84 6.46
N PRO A 165 7.59 -14.90 5.53
CA PRO A 165 6.92 -14.86 4.24
C PRO A 165 7.39 -15.99 3.33
N LEU A 166 6.46 -16.75 2.76
CA LEU A 166 6.73 -17.82 1.79
C LEU A 166 5.99 -17.55 0.48
N THR A 167 6.67 -17.80 -0.64
CA THR A 167 6.02 -18.06 -1.93
C THR A 167 5.37 -19.44 -1.94
N THR A 168 4.56 -19.74 -2.95
CA THR A 168 4.00 -21.10 -3.14
C THR A 168 5.12 -22.16 -3.24
N ASP A 169 6.16 -21.91 -4.04
CA ASP A 169 7.32 -22.83 -4.16
C ASP A 169 8.05 -23.04 -2.82
N ALA A 170 8.25 -21.96 -2.04
CA ALA A 170 8.90 -22.06 -0.74
C ALA A 170 8.02 -22.81 0.27
N PHE A 171 6.70 -22.59 0.26
CA PHE A 171 5.74 -23.33 1.07
C PHE A 171 5.80 -24.83 0.78
N ASP A 172 5.77 -25.22 -0.50
CA ASP A 172 5.82 -26.63 -0.91
C ASP A 172 7.12 -27.31 -0.49
N LYS A 173 8.27 -26.64 -0.64
CA LYS A 173 9.56 -27.19 -0.22
C LYS A 173 9.70 -27.28 1.30
N ILE A 174 9.17 -26.31 2.05
CA ILE A 174 9.30 -26.29 3.52
C ILE A 174 8.41 -27.35 4.17
N ARG A 175 7.18 -27.54 3.67
CA ARG A 175 6.24 -28.52 4.26
C ARG A 175 6.70 -29.97 4.09
N GLU A 176 7.62 -30.24 3.17
CA GLU A 176 8.18 -31.57 2.91
C GLU A 176 9.42 -31.89 3.77
N LEU A 177 9.91 -30.94 4.56
CA LEU A 177 11.09 -31.15 5.41
C LEU A 177 10.76 -32.10 6.56
N ASN A 178 11.62 -33.10 6.78
CA ASN A 178 11.45 -34.09 7.86
C ASN A 178 11.39 -33.48 9.27
N ASN A 179 11.97 -32.30 9.47
CA ASN A 179 11.94 -31.59 10.75
C ASN A 179 10.79 -30.58 10.88
N VAL A 180 9.90 -30.47 9.89
CA VAL A 180 8.70 -29.62 9.90
C VAL A 180 7.46 -30.47 10.20
N HIS A 181 6.69 -30.06 11.21
CA HIS A 181 5.45 -30.71 11.61
C HIS A 181 4.21 -30.07 10.96
N SER A 182 4.19 -28.74 10.86
CA SER A 182 3.07 -28.02 10.24
C SER A 182 3.53 -26.70 9.63
N VAL A 183 2.80 -26.28 8.59
CA VAL A 183 2.94 -24.98 7.94
C VAL A 183 1.54 -24.41 7.78
N LEU A 184 1.19 -23.41 8.60
CA LEU A 184 -0.12 -22.78 8.62
C LEU A 184 0.00 -21.36 8.10
N LYS A 185 -0.88 -20.97 7.18
CA LYS A 185 -0.94 -19.58 6.71
C LYS A 185 -1.33 -18.69 7.89
N HIS A 186 -0.60 -17.61 8.11
CA HIS A 186 -1.01 -16.60 9.07
C HIS A 186 -2.33 -15.97 8.60
N GLU A 187 -3.22 -15.71 9.54
CA GLU A 187 -4.47 -15.00 9.28
C GLU A 187 -4.81 -14.12 10.48
N ASN A 188 -4.99 -12.83 10.23
CA ASN A 188 -5.53 -11.90 11.21
C ASN A 188 -7.06 -11.85 11.12
N THR A 189 -7.73 -12.25 12.20
CA THR A 189 -9.20 -12.20 12.35
C THR A 189 -9.65 -11.14 13.36
N ASN A 190 -8.71 -10.41 14.00
CA ASN A 190 -9.01 -9.45 15.05
C ASN A 190 -9.23 -8.04 14.49
N SER A 191 -10.40 -7.80 13.89
CA SER A 191 -10.76 -6.51 13.32
C SER A 191 -10.81 -5.37 14.33
N ALA A 192 -11.13 -5.65 15.60
CA ALA A 192 -11.16 -4.64 16.65
C ALA A 192 -9.79 -3.96 16.82
N MET A 193 -8.70 -4.74 16.80
CA MET A 193 -7.33 -4.20 16.87
C MET A 193 -6.88 -3.48 15.60
N MET A 194 -7.53 -3.77 14.46
CA MET A 194 -7.17 -3.23 13.15
C MET A 194 -7.94 -1.96 12.76
N THR A 195 -8.98 -1.61 13.52
CA THR A 195 -9.87 -0.46 13.24
C THR A 195 -9.13 0.82 12.88
N ASN A 196 -8.01 1.14 13.56
CA ASN A 196 -7.28 2.38 13.30
C ASN A 196 -6.22 2.26 12.19
N ALA A 197 -5.85 1.05 11.79
CA ALA A 197 -4.79 0.77 10.83
C ALA A 197 -5.31 0.44 9.44
N ILE A 198 -6.42 -0.28 9.34
CA ILE A 198 -7.02 -0.71 8.08
C ILE A 198 -7.99 0.37 7.58
N PHE A 199 -7.85 0.74 6.31
CA PHE A 199 -8.78 1.62 5.62
C PHE A 199 -10.21 1.03 5.70
N PRO A 200 -11.27 1.82 5.97
CA PRO A 200 -11.30 3.29 6.03
C PRO A 200 -11.09 3.88 7.44
N HIS A 201 -10.47 3.14 8.34
CA HIS A 201 -10.18 3.57 9.71
C HIS A 201 -11.42 3.85 10.56
N SER A 202 -12.45 3.03 10.39
CA SER A 202 -13.73 3.20 11.07
C SER A 202 -14.22 1.87 11.62
N SER A 203 -14.70 1.88 12.87
CA SER A 203 -15.22 0.68 13.55
C SER A 203 -16.48 0.12 12.90
N LYS A 204 -17.10 0.85 11.96
CA LYS A 204 -18.20 0.36 11.14
C LYS A 204 -17.76 -0.78 10.21
N PHE A 205 -16.46 -0.88 9.93
CA PHE A 205 -15.88 -1.89 9.05
C PHE A 205 -15.04 -2.84 9.89
N ALA A 206 -15.54 -4.05 10.11
CA ALA A 206 -14.85 -5.11 10.82
C ALA A 206 -13.79 -5.79 9.93
N TRP A 207 -12.94 -5.00 9.29
CA TRP A 207 -11.94 -5.49 8.33
C TRP A 207 -10.56 -5.69 8.96
N THR A 208 -9.83 -6.65 8.41
CA THR A 208 -8.40 -6.88 8.63
C THR A 208 -7.68 -6.92 7.27
N GLU A 209 -6.37 -7.02 7.28
CA GLU A 209 -5.55 -7.22 6.08
C GLU A 209 -5.84 -8.54 5.34
N ASP A 210 -6.46 -9.52 6.01
CA ASP A 210 -6.82 -10.84 5.50
C ASP A 210 -8.32 -11.04 5.28
N ASN A 211 -9.15 -10.20 5.87
CA ASN A 211 -10.61 -10.23 5.74
C ASN A 211 -11.12 -8.81 5.49
N PHE A 212 -11.29 -8.45 4.23
CA PHE A 212 -11.48 -7.07 3.79
C PHE A 212 -12.56 -6.99 2.71
N GLY A 213 -13.37 -5.94 2.75
CA GLY A 213 -14.44 -5.73 1.78
C GLY A 213 -15.73 -6.50 2.10
N PRO A 214 -16.67 -6.60 1.14
CA PRO A 214 -16.55 -6.10 -0.23
C PRO A 214 -16.35 -4.59 -0.31
N LEU A 215 -15.51 -4.13 -1.22
CA LEU A 215 -15.22 -2.72 -1.48
C LEU A 215 -15.31 -2.45 -2.99
N TRP A 216 -16.23 -1.58 -3.38
CA TRP A 216 -16.31 -1.09 -4.76
C TRP A 216 -15.28 0.03 -4.99
N VAL A 217 -14.58 -0.04 -6.12
CA VAL A 217 -13.54 0.92 -6.51
C VAL A 217 -14.17 2.02 -7.36
N PRO A 218 -14.11 3.29 -6.93
CA PRO A 218 -14.77 4.36 -7.65
C PRO A 218 -14.28 4.56 -9.08
N LYS A 219 -15.22 4.96 -9.93
CA LYS A 219 -15.02 5.17 -11.37
C LYS A 219 -15.54 6.53 -11.77
N LYS A 220 -14.80 7.20 -12.64
CA LYS A 220 -15.12 8.52 -13.15
C LYS A 220 -16.51 8.56 -13.78
N GLY A 221 -17.30 9.55 -13.41
CA GLY A 221 -18.64 9.78 -13.93
C GLY A 221 -19.72 8.90 -13.29
N GLU A 222 -19.36 7.90 -12.49
CA GLU A 222 -20.33 7.14 -11.71
C GLU A 222 -20.75 7.92 -10.45
N THR A 223 -21.98 7.70 -10.00
CA THR A 223 -22.55 8.36 -8.82
C THR A 223 -22.86 7.32 -7.75
N VAL A 224 -22.54 7.64 -6.50
CA VAL A 224 -22.96 6.87 -5.32
C VAL A 224 -23.85 7.71 -4.42
N GLU A 225 -24.81 7.08 -3.76
CA GLU A 225 -25.49 7.69 -2.62
C GLU A 225 -24.49 7.85 -1.47
N LEU A 226 -24.53 9.00 -0.80
CA LEU A 226 -23.70 9.28 0.37
C LEU A 226 -24.52 9.13 1.64
N THR A 227 -23.99 8.35 2.57
CA THR A 227 -24.55 8.16 3.91
C THR A 227 -23.43 8.27 4.93
N LEU A 228 -23.77 8.53 6.20
CA LEU A 228 -22.78 8.52 7.28
C LEU A 228 -22.08 7.16 7.45
N ASP A 229 -22.67 6.08 6.93
CA ASP A 229 -22.10 4.73 7.00
C ASP A 229 -21.03 4.49 5.95
N ASN A 230 -21.22 4.99 4.73
CA ASN A 230 -20.24 4.83 3.66
C ASN A 230 -19.26 6.00 3.54
N LEU A 231 -19.53 7.14 4.18
CA LEU A 231 -18.69 8.34 4.09
C LEU A 231 -17.21 8.07 4.42
N PRO A 232 -16.84 7.24 5.43
CA PRO A 232 -15.43 6.95 5.69
C PRO A 232 -14.67 6.36 4.48
N ILE A 233 -15.36 5.65 3.59
CA ILE A 233 -14.76 5.10 2.36
C ILE A 233 -14.42 6.24 1.38
N TYR A 234 -15.28 7.24 1.27
CA TYR A 234 -15.22 8.26 0.22
C TYR A 234 -14.70 9.62 0.70
N GLU A 235 -14.53 9.84 2.01
CA GLU A 235 -14.17 11.14 2.59
C GLU A 235 -12.91 11.71 1.94
N ARG A 236 -11.85 10.90 1.82
CA ARG A 236 -10.56 11.34 1.27
C ARG A 236 -10.63 11.58 -0.23
N ILE A 237 -11.47 10.83 -0.93
CA ILE A 237 -11.74 11.06 -2.35
C ILE A 237 -12.36 12.45 -2.53
N ILE A 238 -13.44 12.71 -1.82
CA ILE A 238 -14.22 13.93 -1.97
C ILE A 238 -13.41 15.14 -1.50
N ASP A 239 -12.82 15.07 -0.31
CA ASP A 239 -12.15 16.20 0.33
C ASP A 239 -10.77 16.46 -0.28
N THR A 240 -9.91 15.44 -0.27
CA THR A 240 -8.48 15.60 -0.58
C THR A 240 -8.16 15.38 -2.06
N TYR A 241 -8.68 14.33 -2.68
CA TYR A 241 -8.30 13.96 -4.05
C TYR A 241 -9.04 14.79 -5.10
N GLU A 242 -10.32 15.09 -4.87
CA GLU A 242 -11.18 15.82 -5.81
C GLU A 242 -11.45 17.27 -5.40
N ASP A 243 -10.71 17.76 -4.40
CA ASP A 243 -10.59 19.16 -3.97
C ASP A 243 -11.95 19.80 -3.67
N ASN A 244 -12.67 19.22 -2.72
CA ASN A 244 -13.90 19.82 -2.19
C ASN A 244 -13.77 20.03 -0.68
N ASN A 245 -14.55 20.93 -0.10
CA ASN A 245 -14.68 21.04 1.35
C ASN A 245 -15.81 20.11 1.82
N LEU A 246 -15.44 18.98 2.45
CA LEU A 246 -16.39 18.05 3.04
C LEU A 246 -16.59 18.33 4.53
N SER A 247 -17.83 18.47 4.98
CA SER A 247 -18.16 18.54 6.40
C SER A 247 -19.45 17.78 6.72
N VAL A 248 -19.62 17.41 7.98
CA VAL A 248 -20.85 16.79 8.50
C VAL A 248 -21.38 17.65 9.63
N ASN A 249 -22.60 18.16 9.48
CA ASN A 249 -23.31 18.91 10.50
C ASN A 249 -24.51 18.07 10.95
N ASP A 250 -24.47 17.60 12.20
CA ASP A 250 -25.41 16.62 12.75
C ASP A 250 -25.51 15.36 11.87
N SER A 251 -26.59 15.25 11.08
CA SER A 251 -26.84 14.16 10.15
C SER A 251 -26.75 14.56 8.68
N THR A 252 -26.36 15.81 8.40
CA THR A 252 -26.31 16.36 7.04
C THR A 252 -24.88 16.38 6.53
N ILE A 253 -24.65 15.74 5.39
CA ILE A 253 -23.38 15.80 4.67
C ILE A 253 -23.38 17.06 3.80
N LEU A 254 -22.34 17.87 3.93
CA LEU A 254 -22.13 19.10 3.19
C LEU A 254 -20.89 18.96 2.31
N ILE A 255 -21.01 19.28 1.03
CA ILE A 255 -19.88 19.45 0.12
C ILE A 255 -19.90 20.89 -0.37
N ASN A 256 -18.82 21.63 -0.14
CA ASN A 256 -18.70 23.05 -0.48
C ASN A 256 -19.87 23.89 0.09
N ASN A 257 -20.22 23.62 1.35
CA ASN A 257 -21.33 24.25 2.10
C ASN A 257 -22.74 23.94 1.54
N GLN A 258 -22.89 22.97 0.65
CA GLN A 258 -24.18 22.54 0.11
C GLN A 258 -24.54 21.15 0.62
N ALA A 259 -25.79 20.98 1.07
CA ALA A 259 -26.31 19.68 1.50
C ALA A 259 -26.42 18.74 0.30
N VAL A 260 -25.86 17.54 0.44
CA VAL A 260 -25.83 16.52 -0.61
C VAL A 260 -26.25 15.16 -0.06
N THR A 261 -26.81 14.33 -0.95
CA THR A 261 -27.15 12.93 -0.68
C THR A 261 -26.43 11.96 -1.61
N SER A 262 -25.61 12.47 -2.53
CA SER A 262 -24.86 11.68 -3.50
C SER A 262 -23.60 12.41 -3.95
N TYR A 263 -22.70 11.67 -4.59
CA TYR A 263 -21.47 12.21 -5.16
C TYR A 263 -21.12 11.53 -6.48
N THR A 264 -20.72 12.32 -7.47
CA THR A 264 -20.23 11.85 -8.77
C THR A 264 -18.71 11.99 -8.82
N PHE A 265 -18.01 10.88 -9.03
CA PHE A 265 -16.54 10.87 -9.02
C PHE A 265 -15.97 11.57 -10.26
N LYS A 266 -14.95 12.40 -10.04
CA LYS A 266 -14.25 13.16 -11.09
C LYS A 266 -13.08 12.37 -11.69
N MET A 267 -12.61 11.31 -11.01
CA MET A 267 -11.45 10.50 -11.40
C MET A 267 -11.73 9.00 -11.37
N ASP A 268 -10.90 8.25 -12.09
CA ASP A 268 -10.77 6.81 -11.91
C ASP A 268 -9.84 6.50 -10.73
N TYR A 269 -10.15 5.42 -10.01
CA TYR A 269 -9.40 4.97 -8.84
C TYR A 269 -8.90 3.54 -9.01
N TYR A 270 -7.86 3.22 -8.25
CA TYR A 270 -7.21 1.92 -8.27
C TYR A 270 -6.98 1.43 -6.84
N PHE A 271 -6.95 0.11 -6.70
CA PHE A 271 -6.54 -0.56 -5.47
C PHE A 271 -5.21 -1.28 -5.69
N MET A 272 -4.19 -0.87 -4.95
CA MET A 272 -2.82 -1.32 -5.14
C MET A 272 -2.41 -2.21 -3.96
N MET A 273 -1.92 -3.43 -4.21
CA MET A 273 -1.44 -4.36 -3.17
C MET A 273 0.00 -4.79 -3.43
N GLY A 274 0.78 -5.00 -2.36
CA GLY A 274 2.11 -5.57 -2.50
C GLY A 274 2.06 -7.08 -2.69
N ASP A 275 3.05 -7.62 -3.39
CA ASP A 275 3.13 -9.07 -3.61
C ASP A 275 3.52 -9.82 -2.32
N ASN A 276 4.24 -9.18 -1.38
CA ASN A 276 4.40 -9.67 -0.02
C ASN A 276 3.22 -9.19 0.85
N ARG A 277 2.15 -9.97 0.85
CA ARG A 277 0.81 -9.57 1.32
C ARG A 277 0.75 -9.25 2.81
N HIS A 278 1.60 -9.85 3.65
CA HIS A 278 1.61 -9.52 5.08
C HIS A 278 2.62 -8.43 5.44
N ASN A 279 3.64 -8.20 4.60
CA ASN A 279 4.72 -7.24 4.87
C ASN A 279 4.72 -6.07 3.89
N SER A 280 3.54 -5.62 3.50
CA SER A 280 3.36 -4.53 2.55
C SER A 280 2.40 -3.50 3.12
N ALA A 281 2.92 -2.30 3.37
CA ALA A 281 2.07 -1.12 3.41
C ALA A 281 1.50 -0.92 1.99
N ASP A 282 0.19 -1.05 1.85
CA ASP A 282 -0.56 -0.96 0.59
C ASP A 282 -2.00 -0.43 0.78
N SER A 283 -2.82 -0.43 -0.26
CA SER A 283 -4.17 0.17 -0.25
C SER A 283 -5.11 -0.38 0.83
N ARG A 284 -4.82 -1.52 1.45
CA ARG A 284 -5.57 -1.99 2.64
C ARG A 284 -5.41 -1.04 3.83
N PHE A 285 -4.34 -0.25 3.86
CA PHE A 285 -4.01 0.66 4.96
C PHE A 285 -4.34 2.12 4.64
N TRP A 286 -4.16 2.57 3.39
CA TRP A 286 -4.40 3.98 3.01
C TRP A 286 -5.57 4.19 2.03
N GLY A 287 -6.19 3.13 1.55
CA GLY A 287 -7.29 3.20 0.59
C GLY A 287 -6.86 3.40 -0.86
N PHE A 288 -7.67 4.14 -1.60
CA PHE A 288 -7.58 4.23 -3.05
C PHE A 288 -6.39 5.06 -3.54
N VAL A 289 -5.91 4.71 -4.74
CA VAL A 289 -4.93 5.49 -5.52
C VAL A 289 -5.66 6.13 -6.71
N PRO A 290 -5.79 7.47 -6.78
CA PRO A 290 -6.41 8.14 -7.92
C PRO A 290 -5.53 8.12 -9.18
N GLU A 291 -6.15 8.27 -10.35
CA GLU A 291 -5.50 8.20 -11.65
C GLU A 291 -4.36 9.20 -11.88
N ASP A 292 -4.41 10.35 -11.19
CA ASP A 292 -3.39 11.39 -11.25
C ASP A 292 -2.17 11.07 -10.36
N HIS A 293 -2.25 10.12 -9.44
CA HIS A 293 -1.09 9.69 -8.66
C HIS A 293 -0.24 8.67 -9.42
N VAL A 294 -0.80 8.02 -10.45
CA VAL A 294 -0.11 7.02 -11.26
C VAL A 294 0.99 7.68 -12.11
N VAL A 295 2.23 7.22 -11.93
CA VAL A 295 3.38 7.63 -12.73
C VAL A 295 3.48 6.78 -13.99
N GLY A 296 3.30 5.46 -13.85
CA GLY A 296 3.33 4.54 -15.00
C GLY A 296 3.45 3.08 -14.61
N LYS A 297 3.54 2.22 -15.62
CA LYS A 297 3.73 0.78 -15.46
C LYS A 297 5.21 0.43 -15.43
N ALA A 298 5.62 -0.42 -14.49
CA ALA A 298 6.97 -0.94 -14.47
C ALA A 298 7.14 -1.95 -15.63
N SER A 299 8.14 -1.73 -16.49
CA SER A 299 8.36 -2.56 -17.68
C SER A 299 9.46 -3.59 -17.50
N PHE A 300 10.58 -3.24 -16.86
CA PHE A 300 11.69 -4.15 -16.59
C PHE A 300 12.43 -3.79 -15.30
N ILE A 301 13.15 -4.77 -14.75
CA ILE A 301 13.96 -4.61 -13.54
C ILE A 301 15.35 -4.10 -13.95
N TRP A 302 15.63 -2.81 -13.80
CA TRP A 302 16.95 -2.26 -14.12
C TRP A 302 18.05 -2.75 -13.15
N LEU A 303 17.72 -2.89 -11.87
CA LEU A 303 18.65 -3.34 -10.83
C LEU A 303 17.89 -4.19 -9.79
N SER A 304 18.53 -5.26 -9.33
CA SER A 304 18.02 -6.09 -8.24
C SER A 304 19.15 -6.45 -7.29
N LEU A 305 19.01 -6.07 -6.03
CA LEU A 305 20.01 -6.27 -4.99
C LEU A 305 19.48 -7.19 -3.89
N ASP A 306 20.38 -8.03 -3.38
CA ASP A 306 20.17 -8.91 -2.24
C ASP A 306 20.70 -8.23 -0.97
N LYS A 307 19.79 -7.79 -0.09
CA LYS A 307 20.16 -7.06 1.14
C LYS A 307 21.08 -7.85 2.07
N ASP A 308 21.06 -9.18 1.97
CA ASP A 308 21.80 -10.09 2.85
C ASP A 308 23.23 -10.40 2.38
N LYS A 309 23.65 -9.86 1.22
CA LYS A 309 24.97 -10.09 0.62
C LYS A 309 25.74 -8.78 0.46
N ARG A 310 27.07 -8.87 0.38
CA ARG A 310 27.93 -7.73 0.07
C ARG A 310 28.16 -7.63 -1.44
N PHE A 311 28.44 -6.42 -1.91
CA PHE A 311 28.87 -6.19 -3.29
C PHE A 311 30.17 -6.97 -3.57
N PRO A 312 30.32 -7.61 -4.76
CA PRO A 312 29.36 -7.64 -5.88
C PRO A 312 28.34 -8.79 -5.82
N ALA A 313 28.46 -9.71 -4.85
CA ALA A 313 27.60 -10.90 -4.74
C ALA A 313 26.12 -10.58 -4.43
N ASN A 314 25.82 -9.34 -4.05
CA ASN A 314 24.46 -8.88 -3.84
C ASN A 314 23.69 -8.60 -5.13
N ILE A 315 24.33 -8.53 -6.29
CA ILE A 315 23.62 -8.29 -7.55
C ILE A 315 22.92 -9.58 -8.00
N ARG A 316 21.60 -9.54 -8.12
CA ARG A 316 20.77 -10.65 -8.61
C ARG A 316 20.69 -10.60 -10.14
N TRP A 317 21.79 -10.98 -10.81
CA TRP A 317 21.93 -10.93 -12.27
C TRP A 317 20.81 -11.64 -13.03
N ASN A 318 20.27 -12.73 -12.48
CA ASN A 318 19.13 -13.45 -13.03
C ASN A 318 17.81 -12.66 -13.03
N ARG A 319 17.75 -11.48 -12.42
CA ARG A 319 16.58 -10.59 -12.40
C ARG A 319 16.80 -9.30 -13.20
N VAL A 320 18.05 -8.91 -13.44
CA VAL A 320 18.38 -7.67 -14.17
C VAL A 320 17.90 -7.78 -15.63
N LEU A 321 17.29 -6.70 -16.13
CA LEU A 321 16.66 -6.58 -17.45
C LEU A 321 15.53 -7.57 -17.75
N LYS A 322 15.04 -8.31 -16.75
CA LYS A 322 13.82 -9.11 -16.93
C LYS A 322 12.60 -8.20 -16.97
N GLY A 323 11.67 -8.54 -17.87
CA GLY A 323 10.35 -7.91 -17.91
C GLY A 323 9.60 -8.13 -16.61
N VAL A 324 8.88 -7.11 -16.16
CA VAL A 324 7.99 -7.22 -15.00
C VAL A 324 6.70 -7.91 -15.45
N LYS A 325 6.27 -8.91 -14.70
CA LYS A 325 5.05 -9.69 -14.95
C LYS A 325 4.00 -9.44 -13.87
#